data_AF-A0AAU5KZJ7-F1
#
_entry.id   AF-A0AAU5KZJ7-F1
#
_cell.length_a   1.000
_cell.length_b   1.000
_cell.length_c   1.000
_cell.angle_alpha   90.00
_cell.angle_beta   90.00
_cell.angle_gamma   90.00
#
_symmetry.space_group_name_H-M   'P 1'
#
loop_
_entity.id
_entity.type
_entity.pdbx_description
1 polymer ?
#
loop_
_entity_poly.entity_id
_entity_poly.type
_entity_poly.pdbx_seq_one_letter_code
_entity_poly.pdbx_strand_id
1 'polypeptide(L)'
;MNRQGGLLAATKGDAGTVAERCRLVGGLLRVTLGELREELGYRRLGKYVLDEVAESLAAEGLGWFPAWRLSPRENAEPRKEHELWVFLRDDGLRCQVIDAIQAPDGFDIPTVLNGLLADRPRGLSPERKLGLIREILGL
;
A
#
# COMPACT_ATOMS: atom_id res chain seq x y z
N MET A 1 8.78 -27.25 -18.35
CA MET A 1 9.80 -26.59 -17.51
C MET A 1 9.06 -25.52 -16.69
N ASN A 2 8.63 -25.90 -15.49
CA ASN A 2 7.74 -25.13 -14.64
C ASN A 2 8.47 -23.92 -14.03
N ARG A 3 8.01 -22.70 -14.32
CA ARG A 3 8.34 -21.51 -13.55
C ARG A 3 7.25 -21.31 -12.50
N GLN A 4 7.46 -21.88 -11.32
CA GLN A 4 6.69 -21.51 -10.14
C GLN A 4 7.04 -20.06 -9.80
N GLY A 5 6.10 -19.15 -10.05
CA GLY A 5 6.10 -17.81 -9.48
C GLY A 5 5.92 -17.95 -7.98
N GLY A 6 6.98 -17.72 -7.22
CA GLY A 6 6.96 -17.66 -5.78
C GLY A 6 6.16 -16.46 -5.31
N LEU A 7 4.84 -16.62 -5.20
CA LEU A 7 4.02 -15.80 -4.34
C LEU A 7 4.46 -16.14 -2.92
N LEU A 8 5.27 -15.27 -2.32
CA LEU A 8 5.70 -15.37 -0.93
C LEU A 8 4.44 -15.36 -0.05
N ALA A 9 3.94 -16.55 0.26
CA ALA A 9 3.02 -16.77 1.35
C ALA A 9 3.78 -16.41 2.63
N ALA A 10 3.51 -15.22 3.16
CA ALA A 10 4.03 -14.80 4.45
C ALA A 10 3.70 -15.88 5.48
N THR A 11 4.74 -16.45 6.06
CA THR A 11 4.68 -17.49 7.08
C THR A 11 3.98 -16.95 8.32
N LYS A 12 2.82 -17.55 8.59
CA LYS A 12 2.04 -17.43 9.82
C LYS A 12 2.87 -17.96 10.99
N GLY A 13 3.61 -17.10 11.71
CA GLY A 13 4.41 -17.59 12.84
C GLY A 13 5.22 -16.59 13.66
N ASP A 14 5.69 -15.46 13.10
CA ASP A 14 6.60 -14.56 13.86
C ASP A 14 6.64 -13.12 13.32
N ALA A 15 5.55 -12.65 12.71
CA ALA A 15 5.58 -11.44 11.91
C ALA A 15 5.22 -10.22 12.77
N GLY A 16 6.17 -9.29 12.89
CA GLY A 16 5.99 -7.98 13.52
C GLY A 16 4.82 -7.17 12.97
N THR A 17 4.64 -5.94 13.48
CA THR A 17 3.46 -5.10 13.18
C THR A 17 3.25 -4.90 11.67
N VAL A 18 2.03 -4.60 11.23
CA VAL A 18 1.74 -4.26 9.83
C VAL A 18 2.65 -3.13 9.35
N ALA A 19 3.00 -2.19 10.22
CA ALA A 19 3.96 -1.14 9.94
C ALA A 19 5.36 -1.69 9.62
N GLU A 20 5.89 -2.58 10.46
CA GLU A 20 7.18 -3.24 10.23
C GLU A 20 7.17 -4.05 8.94
N ARG A 21 6.14 -4.87 8.73
CA ARG A 21 5.94 -5.63 7.50
C ARG A 21 5.91 -4.72 6.27
N CYS A 22 5.21 -3.59 6.35
CA CYS A 22 5.10 -2.63 5.25
C CYS A 22 6.47 -2.06 4.89
N ARG A 23 7.27 -1.66 5.89
CA ARG A 23 8.64 -1.17 5.69
C ARG A 23 9.54 -2.24 5.05
N LEU A 24 9.46 -3.48 5.53
CA LEU A 24 10.27 -4.60 5.01
C LEU A 24 10.00 -4.93 3.54
N VAL A 25 8.77 -4.76 3.05
CA VAL A 25 8.40 -5.05 1.65
C VAL A 25 8.53 -3.84 0.71
N GLY A 26 9.19 -2.76 1.14
CA GLY A 26 9.40 -1.56 0.31
C GLY A 26 8.26 -0.53 0.35
N GLY A 27 7.45 -0.55 1.40
CA GLY A 27 6.47 0.50 1.70
C GLY A 27 5.11 0.34 1.04
N LEU A 28 4.77 -0.84 0.53
CA LEU A 28 3.44 -1.18 0.03
C LEU A 28 3.11 -2.64 0.35
N LEU A 29 2.08 -2.84 1.17
CA LEU A 29 1.70 -4.16 1.68
C LEU A 29 0.20 -4.37 1.49
N ARG A 30 -0.19 -5.54 0.98
CA ARG A 30 -1.58 -5.96 0.97
C ARG A 30 -1.91 -6.68 2.27
N VAL A 31 -3.01 -6.30 2.90
CA VAL A 31 -3.51 -6.85 4.15
C VAL A 31 -5.02 -7.04 4.08
N THR A 32 -5.56 -7.76 5.06
CA THR A 32 -6.98 -7.93 5.28
C THR A 32 -7.45 -7.14 6.50
N LEU A 33 -8.73 -6.77 6.54
CA LEU A 33 -9.33 -6.18 7.74
C LEU A 33 -9.21 -7.12 8.95
N GLY A 34 -9.25 -8.44 8.71
CA GLY A 34 -9.04 -9.46 9.74
C GLY A 34 -7.69 -9.32 10.42
N GLU A 35 -6.61 -9.20 9.65
CA GLU A 35 -5.24 -9.01 10.16
C GLU A 35 -5.12 -7.70 10.96
N LEU A 36 -5.59 -6.58 10.41
CA LEU A 36 -5.50 -5.27 11.09
C LEU A 36 -6.24 -5.26 12.43
N ARG A 37 -7.44 -5.84 12.45
CA ARG A 37 -8.22 -5.97 13.68
C ARG A 37 -7.50 -6.85 14.72
N GLU A 38 -6.89 -7.95 14.29
CA GLU A 38 -6.18 -8.87 15.18
C GLU A 38 -4.94 -8.23 15.79
N GLU A 39 -4.20 -7.44 15.03
CA GLU A 39 -3.05 -6.65 15.52
C GLU A 39 -3.44 -5.68 16.63
N LEU A 40 -4.61 -5.04 16.52
CA LEU A 40 -5.15 -4.16 17.55
C LEU A 40 -5.81 -4.90 18.72
N GLY A 41 -5.84 -6.24 18.71
CA GLY A 41 -6.42 -7.05 19.79
C GLY A 41 -7.96 -7.13 19.79
N TYR A 42 -8.62 -6.66 18.74
CA TYR A 42 -10.08 -6.67 18.66
C TYR A 42 -10.64 -8.04 18.30
N ARG A 43 -11.72 -8.48 18.98
CA ARG A 43 -12.40 -9.77 18.70
C ARG A 43 -13.48 -9.72 17.62
N ARG A 44 -14.01 -8.54 17.28
CA ARG A 44 -15.05 -8.36 16.27
C ARG A 44 -14.72 -7.16 15.39
N LEU A 45 -15.19 -7.20 14.15
CA LEU A 45 -15.02 -6.13 13.17
C LEU A 45 -16.32 -5.32 13.13
N GLY A 46 -16.32 -4.20 13.85
CA GLY A 46 -17.46 -3.30 13.94
C GLY A 46 -17.17 -1.98 13.25
N LYS A 47 -18.21 -1.17 13.05
CA LYS A 47 -18.13 0.16 12.45
C LYS A 47 -17.06 1.05 13.12
N TYR A 48 -17.03 1.09 14.46
CA TYR A 48 -16.05 1.86 15.23
C TYR A 48 -14.61 1.31 15.14
N VAL A 49 -14.47 0.01 14.87
CA VAL A 49 -13.14 -0.60 14.69
C VAL A 49 -12.48 -0.11 13.41
N LEU A 50 -13.26 0.28 12.38
CA LEU A 50 -12.68 0.83 11.15
C LEU A 50 -11.99 2.18 11.40
N ASP A 51 -12.61 3.05 12.20
CA ASP A 51 -12.03 4.34 12.58
C ASP A 51 -10.74 4.13 13.39
N GLU A 52 -10.77 3.22 14.36
CA GLU A 52 -9.58 2.93 15.18
C GLU A 52 -8.44 2.29 14.38
N VAL A 53 -8.76 1.43 13.40
CA VAL A 53 -7.77 0.90 12.46
C VAL A 53 -7.16 2.04 11.64
N ALA A 54 -7.97 2.96 11.14
CA ALA A 54 -7.49 4.12 10.39
C ALA A 54 -6.60 5.03 11.25
N GLU A 55 -7.00 5.32 12.49
CA GLU A 55 -6.23 6.12 13.45
C GLU A 55 -4.89 5.46 13.80
N SER A 56 -4.89 4.14 14.06
CA SER A 56 -3.67 3.40 14.37
C SER A 56 -2.71 3.36 13.18
N LEU A 57 -3.20 3.16 11.96
CA LEU A 57 -2.36 3.22 10.76
C LEU A 57 -1.75 4.61 10.59
N ALA A 58 -2.55 5.66 10.76
CA ALA A 58 -2.08 7.04 10.65
C ALA A 58 -1.00 7.37 11.70
N ALA A 59 -1.16 6.91 12.94
CA ALA A 59 -0.19 7.09 14.01
C ALA A 59 1.17 6.43 13.71
N GLU A 60 1.17 5.35 12.93
CA GLU A 60 2.37 4.65 12.45
C GLU A 60 2.98 5.26 11.16
N GLY A 61 2.42 6.37 10.67
CA GLY A 61 2.84 7.01 9.41
C GLY A 61 2.40 6.22 8.17
N LEU A 62 1.29 5.50 8.26
CA LEU A 62 0.76 4.69 7.16
C LEU A 62 -0.51 5.30 6.57
N GLY A 63 -0.70 5.06 5.27
CA GLY A 63 -1.91 5.33 4.53
C GLY A 63 -2.53 4.03 4.04
N TRP A 64 -3.76 4.10 3.55
CA TRP A 64 -4.46 2.96 2.99
C TRP A 64 -5.19 3.27 1.70
N PHE A 65 -5.40 2.22 0.90
CA PHE A 65 -6.15 2.26 -0.34
C PHE A 65 -6.94 0.97 -0.54
N PRO A 66 -8.24 1.03 -0.90
CA PRO A 66 -9.02 2.24 -1.10
C PRO A 66 -9.58 2.81 0.21
N ALA A 67 -9.78 4.13 0.27
CA ALA A 67 -10.18 4.87 1.47
C ALA A 67 -11.51 4.38 2.05
N TRP A 68 -12.48 4.09 1.17
CA TRP A 68 -13.80 3.61 1.55
C TRP A 68 -13.75 2.31 2.36
N ARG A 69 -12.65 1.55 2.31
CA ARG A 69 -12.53 0.30 3.07
C ARG A 69 -12.50 0.52 4.57
N LEU A 70 -11.90 1.60 5.03
CA LEU A 70 -11.89 2.00 6.45
C LEU A 70 -12.89 3.11 6.75
N SER A 71 -13.78 3.42 5.82
CA SER A 71 -14.85 4.41 6.03
C SER A 71 -16.05 3.73 6.67
N PRO A 72 -16.43 4.08 7.92
CA PRO A 72 -17.62 3.56 8.58
C PRO A 72 -18.93 3.90 7.86
N ARG A 73 -18.92 4.95 7.02
CA ARG A 73 -20.07 5.42 6.26
C ARG A 73 -20.26 4.62 4.98
N GLU A 74 -19.17 4.20 4.35
CA GLU A 74 -19.19 3.53 3.05
C GLU A 74 -19.06 2.01 3.17
N ASN A 75 -18.40 1.51 4.22
CA ASN A 75 -18.26 0.09 4.52
C ASN A 75 -19.13 -0.30 5.73
N ALA A 76 -20.45 -0.32 5.51
CA ALA A 76 -21.43 -0.62 6.56
C ALA A 76 -21.38 -2.08 7.06
N GLU A 77 -20.89 -3.01 6.23
CA GLU A 77 -20.77 -4.44 6.55
C GLU A 77 -19.32 -4.92 6.35
N PRO A 78 -18.39 -4.53 7.22
CA PRO A 78 -16.99 -4.85 7.01
C PRO A 78 -16.72 -6.33 7.32
N ARG A 79 -16.08 -7.04 6.39
CA ARG A 79 -15.75 -8.47 6.52
C ARG A 79 -14.25 -8.67 6.70
N LYS A 80 -13.87 -9.70 7.46
CA LYS A 80 -12.46 -10.01 7.77
C LYS A 80 -11.65 -10.29 6.50
N GLU A 81 -12.26 -10.87 5.49
CA GLU A 81 -11.65 -11.20 4.19
C GLU A 81 -11.52 -9.99 3.25
N HIS A 82 -12.07 -8.82 3.60
CA HIS A 82 -11.88 -7.64 2.77
C HIS A 82 -10.42 -7.21 2.78
N GLU A 83 -9.87 -7.04 1.58
CA GLU A 83 -8.49 -6.60 1.38
C GLU A 83 -8.40 -5.08 1.18
N LEU A 84 -7.26 -4.55 1.60
CA LEU A 84 -6.78 -3.20 1.31
C LEU A 84 -5.25 -3.19 1.22
N TRP A 85 -4.76 -2.16 0.57
CA TRP A 85 -3.35 -1.82 0.53
C TRP A 85 -3.04 -0.86 1.66
N VAL A 86 -1.95 -1.11 2.38
CA VAL A 86 -1.34 -0.21 3.35
C VAL A 86 0.01 0.23 2.79
N PHE A 87 0.30 1.52 2.87
CA PHE A 87 1.52 2.10 2.30
C PHE A 87 2.15 3.11 3.27
N LEU A 88 3.47 3.29 3.17
CA LEU A 88 4.16 4.35 3.92
C LEU A 88 3.73 5.71 3.38
N ARG A 89 3.30 6.62 4.27
CA ARG A 89 3.07 8.02 3.93
C ARG A 89 4.42 8.74 3.89
N ASP A 90 4.99 8.75 2.71
CA ASP A 90 6.15 9.54 2.33
C ASP A 90 5.76 10.62 1.31
N ASP A 91 6.63 11.58 1.02
CA ASP A 91 6.41 12.59 -0.03
C ASP A 91 6.66 12.02 -1.45
N GLY A 92 6.75 10.69 -1.57
CA GLY A 92 7.09 10.00 -2.80
C GLY A 92 5.95 9.96 -3.82
N LEU A 93 6.31 9.65 -5.06
CA LEU A 93 5.37 9.55 -6.19
C LEU A 93 4.22 8.56 -5.93
N ARG A 94 4.48 7.47 -5.18
CA ARG A 94 3.44 6.50 -4.79
C ARG A 94 2.29 7.17 -4.04
N CYS A 95 2.59 7.99 -3.04
CA CYS A 95 1.58 8.68 -2.24
C CYS A 95 0.80 9.68 -3.09
N GLN A 96 1.50 10.45 -3.93
CA GLN A 96 0.88 11.40 -4.85
C GLN A 96 -0.11 10.72 -5.80
N VAL A 97 0.26 9.57 -6.36
CA VAL A 97 -0.58 8.79 -7.27
C VAL A 97 -1.80 8.21 -6.57
N ILE A 98 -1.60 7.63 -5.38
CA ILE A 98 -2.70 7.06 -4.61
C ILE A 98 -3.67 8.17 -4.20
N ASP A 99 -3.17 9.33 -3.74
CA ASP A 99 -4.00 10.46 -3.33
C ASP A 99 -4.77 11.04 -4.53
N ALA A 100 -4.13 11.16 -5.69
CA ALA A 100 -4.78 11.57 -6.94
C ALA A 100 -5.89 10.62 -7.40
N ILE A 101 -5.75 9.30 -7.18
CA ILE A 101 -6.81 8.32 -7.48
C ILE A 101 -7.98 8.45 -6.49
N GLN A 102 -7.70 8.68 -5.21
CA GLN A 102 -8.73 8.70 -4.16
C GLN A 102 -9.47 10.03 -4.07
N ALA A 103 -8.82 11.14 -4.36
CA ALA A 103 -9.36 12.49 -4.24
C ALA A 103 -8.96 13.36 -5.45
N PRO A 104 -9.44 13.03 -6.66
CA PRO A 104 -8.91 13.62 -7.89
C PRO A 104 -9.09 15.14 -8.00
N ASP A 105 -10.15 15.69 -7.41
CA ASP A 105 -10.48 17.11 -7.49
C ASP A 105 -9.41 18.02 -6.83
N GLY A 106 -8.56 17.46 -5.96
CA GLY A 106 -7.49 18.18 -5.27
C GLY A 106 -6.13 18.13 -5.97
N PHE A 107 -6.02 17.45 -7.11
CA PHE A 107 -4.72 17.17 -7.75
C PHE A 107 -4.71 17.53 -9.23
N ASP A 108 -3.56 18.02 -9.71
CA ASP A 108 -3.28 18.10 -11.15
C ASP A 108 -2.97 16.70 -11.69
N ILE A 109 -4.04 15.96 -12.02
CA ILE A 109 -3.97 14.58 -12.50
C ILE A 109 -3.05 14.45 -13.73
N PRO A 110 -3.14 15.31 -14.77
CA PRO A 110 -2.17 15.30 -15.87
C PRO A 110 -0.72 15.37 -15.39
N THR A 111 -0.38 16.27 -14.46
CA THR A 111 0.99 16.40 -13.93
C THR A 111 1.43 15.14 -13.19
N VAL A 112 0.59 14.57 -12.31
CA VAL A 112 0.90 13.33 -11.58
C VAL A 112 1.12 12.15 -12.53
N LEU A 113 0.25 11.99 -13.54
CA LEU A 113 0.37 10.93 -14.55
C LEU A 113 1.57 11.15 -15.47
N ASN A 114 1.90 12.40 -15.81
CA ASN A 114 3.09 12.72 -16.59
C ASN A 114 4.38 12.47 -15.78
N GLY A 115 4.37 12.71 -14.46
CA GLY A 115 5.48 12.33 -13.57
C GLY A 115 5.71 10.81 -13.57
N LEU A 116 4.64 10.02 -13.48
CA LEU A 116 4.70 8.56 -13.64
C LEU A 116 5.26 8.11 -15.00
N LEU A 117 4.99 8.86 -16.07
CA LEU A 117 5.51 8.58 -17.41
C LEU A 117 6.94 9.09 -17.61
N ALA A 118 7.32 10.18 -16.95
CA ALA A 118 8.69 10.71 -16.97
C ALA A 118 9.66 9.72 -16.30
N ASP A 119 9.24 9.08 -15.20
CA ASP A 119 9.98 8.02 -14.50
C ASP A 119 9.79 6.61 -15.10
N ARG A 120 8.87 6.44 -16.06
CA ARG A 120 8.78 5.23 -16.90
C ARG A 120 9.21 5.58 -18.30
N PRO A 121 10.51 5.47 -18.64
CA PRO A 121 10.92 5.91 -19.95
C PRO A 121 10.52 4.79 -20.93
N ARG A 122 9.34 4.97 -21.53
CA ARG A 122 8.90 4.18 -22.67
C ARG A 122 9.90 4.47 -23.77
N GLY A 123 10.67 3.46 -24.14
CA GLY A 123 11.75 3.60 -25.13
C GLY A 123 13.15 3.79 -24.54
N LEU A 124 13.42 3.42 -23.28
CA LEU A 124 14.80 3.27 -22.83
C LEU A 124 15.54 2.29 -23.76
N SER A 125 16.67 2.74 -24.30
CA SER A 125 17.64 1.83 -24.90
C SER A 125 18.10 0.80 -23.85
N PRO A 126 18.49 -0.42 -24.26
CA PRO A 126 18.95 -1.45 -23.34
C PRO A 126 20.01 -0.97 -22.32
N GLU A 127 20.89 -0.06 -22.75
CA GLU A 127 21.99 0.49 -21.96
C GLU A 127 21.47 1.37 -20.82
N ARG A 128 20.42 2.15 -21.07
CA ARG A 128 19.85 3.06 -20.07
C ARG A 128 18.97 2.33 -19.06
N LYS A 129 18.35 1.20 -19.45
CA LYS A 129 17.72 0.26 -18.50
C LYS A 129 18.76 -0.35 -17.55
N LEU A 130 19.90 -0.77 -18.11
CA LEU A 130 21.02 -1.30 -17.32
C LEU A 130 21.59 -0.25 -16.36
N GLY A 131 21.67 1.02 -16.77
CA GLY A 131 22.06 2.13 -15.89
C GLY A 131 21.13 2.29 -14.69
N LEU A 132 19.81 2.32 -14.92
CA LEU A 132 18.81 2.43 -13.85
C LEU A 132 18.83 1.23 -12.90
N ILE A 133 19.03 0.02 -13.42
CA ILE A 133 19.15 -1.18 -12.58
C ILE A 133 20.39 -1.08 -11.68
N ARG A 134 21.52 -0.57 -12.20
CA ARG A 134 22.74 -0.35 -11.40
C ARG A 134 22.53 0.73 -10.34
N GLU A 135 21.84 1.80 -10.68
CA GLU A 135 21.53 2.90 -9.76
C GLU A 135 20.62 2.45 -8.61
N ILE A 136 19.61 1.62 -8.89
CA ILE A 136 18.75 0.98 -7.88
C ILE A 136 19.55 0.00 -6.99
N LEU A 137 20.58 -0.65 -7.55
CA LEU A 137 21.43 -1.62 -6.84
C LEU A 137 22.68 -0.99 -6.19
N GLY A 138 22.98 0.29 -6.43
CA GLY A 138 24.17 0.98 -5.93
C GLY A 138 25.51 0.57 -6.58
N LEU A 139 25.51 0.22 -7.87
CA LEU A 139 26.68 -0.24 -8.66
C LEU A 139 27.22 0.79 -9.65
#